data_AF-A0A957KFH0-F1
#
_entry.id   AF-A0A957KFH0-F1
#
_cell.length_a   1.000
_cell.length_b   1.000
_cell.length_c   1.000
_cell.angle_alpha   90.00
_cell.angle_beta   90.00
_cell.angle_gamma   90.00
#
_symmetry.space_group_name_H-M   'P 1'
#
loop_
_entity.id
_entity.type
_entity.pdbx_description
1 polymer ?
#
loop_
_entity_poly.entity_id
_entity_poly.type
_entity_poly.pdbx_seq_one_letter_code
_entity_poly.pdbx_strand_id
1 'polypeptide(L)'
;MGRLSPLQPATFLGRMGVARADITPPAGIHSRAWGAAAHDTASGIHQPLTTTALAILPDDGPPRLIVGADICWISDVADFVRF
;
A
#
# COMPACT_ATOMS: atom_id res chain seq x y z
N MET A 1 -23.12 -21.85 -34.50
CA MET A 1 -21.84 -21.36 -33.93
C MET A 1 -21.93 -19.84 -33.82
N GLY A 2 -22.19 -19.28 -32.64
CA GLY A 2 -22.39 -17.84 -32.46
C GLY A 2 -21.06 -17.07 -32.51
N ARG A 3 -21.00 -16.01 -33.33
CA ARG A 3 -19.80 -15.16 -33.46
C ARG A 3 -19.63 -14.35 -32.18
N LEU A 4 -18.50 -14.50 -31.49
CA LEU A 4 -18.15 -13.65 -30.34
C LEU A 4 -18.00 -12.20 -30.82
N SER A 5 -18.59 -11.26 -30.08
CA SER A 5 -18.36 -9.84 -30.29
C SER A 5 -16.86 -9.52 -30.11
N PRO A 6 -16.26 -8.65 -30.91
CA PRO A 6 -14.87 -8.26 -30.71
C PRO A 6 -14.72 -7.63 -29.33
N LEU A 7 -13.77 -8.15 -28.54
CA LEU A 7 -13.41 -7.54 -27.27
C LEU A 7 -12.86 -6.14 -27.57
N GLN A 8 -13.55 -5.10 -27.12
CA GLN A 8 -12.95 -3.77 -27.12
C GLN A 8 -11.78 -3.77 -26.12
N PRO A 9 -10.61 -3.23 -26.47
CA PRO A 9 -9.53 -3.08 -25.51
C PRO A 9 -10.00 -2.13 -24.41
N ALA A 10 -9.80 -2.52 -23.15
CA ALA A 10 -10.00 -1.63 -22.01
C ALA A 10 -8.92 -0.55 -22.05
N THR A 11 -9.19 0.53 -22.78
CA THR A 11 -8.30 1.70 -22.89
C THR A 11 -8.67 2.70 -21.79
N PHE A 12 -7.65 3.38 -21.27
CA PHE A 12 -7.81 4.45 -20.29
C PHE A 12 -7.29 5.76 -20.88
N LEU A 13 -8.08 6.82 -20.77
CA LEU A 13 -7.68 8.19 -21.04
C LEU A 13 -7.90 9.01 -19.76
N GLY A 14 -6.87 9.72 -19.34
CA GLY A 14 -6.89 10.54 -18.13
C GLY A 14 -5.48 10.83 -17.64
N ARG A 15 -5.39 11.40 -16.44
CA ARG A 15 -4.11 11.71 -15.79
C ARG A 15 -3.69 10.59 -14.85
N MET A 16 -2.39 10.37 -14.77
CA MET A 16 -1.80 9.46 -13.78
C MET A 16 -0.68 10.17 -13.05
N GLY A 17 -0.53 9.89 -11.75
CA GLY A 17 0.54 10.42 -10.92
C GLY A 17 1.09 9.35 -10.00
N VAL A 18 2.40 9.40 -9.74
CA VAL A 18 3.06 8.51 -8.78
C VAL A 18 3.73 9.36 -7.70
N ALA A 19 3.58 8.94 -6.45
CA ALA A 19 4.26 9.56 -5.33
C ALA A 19 4.79 8.47 -4.39
N ARG A 20 5.91 8.77 -3.73
CA ARG A 20 6.50 7.92 -2.70
C ARG A 20 6.80 8.76 -1.46
N ALA A 21 6.49 8.22 -0.29
CA ALA A 21 6.79 8.82 1.00
C ALA A 21 7.56 7.82 1.87
N ASP A 22 8.52 8.35 2.64
CA ASP A 22 9.17 7.61 3.72
C ASP A 22 8.20 7.48 4.90
N ILE A 23 8.03 6.26 5.40
CA ILE A 23 7.20 5.93 6.56
C ILE A 23 8.00 5.17 7.62
N THR A 24 9.33 5.27 7.59
CA THR A 24 10.24 4.55 8.49
C THR A 24 10.00 4.97 9.93
N PRO A 25 9.57 4.05 10.81
CA PRO A 25 9.43 4.38 12.21
C PRO A 25 10.82 4.49 12.86
N PRO A 26 10.93 5.19 14.01
CA PRO A 26 12.18 5.23 14.75
C PRO A 26 12.57 3.85 15.28
N ALA A 27 13.87 3.62 15.44
CA ALA A 27 14.37 2.45 16.19
C ALA A 27 13.84 2.46 17.63
N GLY A 28 13.71 1.29 18.26
CA GLY A 28 13.18 1.13 19.61
C GLY A 28 11.64 1.06 19.69
N ILE A 29 10.93 1.14 18.56
CA ILE A 29 9.48 0.93 18.51
C ILE A 29 9.12 -0.57 18.54
N HIS A 30 7.89 -0.88 18.94
CA HIS A 30 7.31 -2.21 18.78
C HIS A 30 7.27 -2.62 17.30
N SER A 31 7.78 -3.82 16.99
CA SER A 31 7.98 -4.35 15.64
C SER A 31 7.63 -5.85 15.54
N ARG A 32 6.58 -6.31 16.23
CA ARG A 32 6.06 -7.68 16.05
C ARG A 32 5.12 -7.72 14.85
N ALA A 33 5.64 -7.52 13.65
CA ALA A 33 4.87 -7.51 12.39
C ALA A 33 4.67 -8.92 11.77
N TRP A 34 5.21 -9.97 12.41
CA TRP A 34 5.10 -11.35 11.97
C TRP A 34 5.04 -12.28 13.19
N GLY A 35 4.09 -13.20 13.23
CA GLY A 35 3.91 -14.17 14.32
C GLY A 35 5.09 -15.11 14.63
N ALA A 36 6.12 -15.20 13.78
CA ALA A 36 7.34 -15.98 14.09
C ALA A 36 8.50 -15.10 14.60
N ALA A 37 8.27 -13.81 14.83
CA ALA A 37 9.31 -12.90 15.32
C ALA A 37 9.80 -13.33 16.72
N ALA A 38 11.12 -13.43 16.88
CA ALA A 38 11.75 -13.74 18.16
C ALA A 38 11.94 -12.50 19.06
N HIS A 39 11.63 -11.31 18.55
CA HIS A 39 11.76 -10.05 19.26
C HIS A 39 10.60 -9.13 18.89
N ASP A 40 10.23 -8.29 19.86
CA ASP A 40 9.06 -7.41 19.74
C ASP A 40 9.44 -5.96 19.49
N THR A 41 10.72 -5.62 19.59
CA THR A 41 11.20 -4.24 19.52
C THR A 41 12.32 -4.14 18.49
N ALA A 42 12.25 -3.14 17.62
CA ALA A 42 13.27 -2.89 16.62
C ALA A 42 14.58 -2.42 17.29
N SER A 43 15.68 -3.14 17.09
CA SER A 43 17.01 -2.73 17.57
C SER A 43 17.68 -1.68 16.66
N GLY A 44 17.14 -1.46 15.46
CA GLY A 44 17.67 -0.54 14.47
C GLY A 44 16.84 -0.54 13.19
N ILE A 45 17.28 0.22 12.20
CA ILE A 45 16.67 0.31 10.86
C ILE A 45 17.68 -0.25 9.86
N HIS A 46 17.33 -1.36 9.21
CA HIS A 46 18.17 -1.92 8.15
C HIS A 46 17.99 -1.17 6.83
N GLN A 47 16.74 -0.88 6.45
CA GLN A 47 16.38 -0.09 5.27
C GLN A 47 15.14 0.77 5.57
N PRO A 48 14.99 1.94 4.92
CA PRO A 48 13.77 2.72 5.02
C PRO A 48 12.54 1.96 4.52
N LEU A 49 11.40 2.17 5.19
CA LEU A 49 10.09 1.70 4.74
C LEU A 49 9.39 2.81 3.98
N THR A 50 8.71 2.46 2.89
CA THR A 50 8.05 3.44 2.04
C THR A 50 6.59 3.09 1.78
N THR A 51 5.82 4.13 1.50
CA THR A 51 4.51 4.01 0.86
C THR A 51 4.62 4.59 -0.54
N THR A 52 4.14 3.84 -1.54
CA THR A 52 4.04 4.27 -2.93
C THR A 52 2.58 4.34 -3.34
N ALA A 53 2.15 5.48 -3.86
CA ALA A 53 0.79 5.68 -4.35
C ALA A 53 0.79 5.91 -5.87
N LEU A 54 -0.07 5.20 -6.57
CA LEU A 54 -0.47 5.47 -7.95
C LEU A 54 -1.87 6.11 -7.93
N ALA A 55 -1.95 7.35 -8.40
CA ALA A 55 -3.21 8.04 -8.64
C ALA A 55 -3.61 7.92 -10.11
N ILE A 56 -4.85 7.51 -10.35
CA ILE A 56 -5.46 7.42 -11.68
C ILE A 56 -6.68 8.34 -11.66
N LEU A 57 -6.62 9.44 -12.40
CA LEU A 57 -7.68 10.44 -12.48
C LEU A 57 -8.32 10.37 -13.87
N PRO A 58 -9.53 9.78 -14.00
CA PRO A 58 -10.29 9.85 -15.24
C PRO A 58 -10.69 11.30 -15.54
N ASP A 59 -11.04 11.59 -16.79
CA ASP A 59 -11.55 12.92 -17.17
C ASP A 59 -12.91 13.24 -16.53
N ASP A 60 -13.72 12.21 -16.30
CA ASP A 60 -14.99 12.30 -15.59
C ASP A 60 -15.00 11.35 -14.38
N GLY A 61 -15.21 11.91 -13.19
CA GLY A 61 -15.28 11.18 -11.94
C GLY A 61 -14.08 11.34 -10.99
N PRO A 62 -14.14 10.68 -9.81
CA PRO A 62 -13.14 10.84 -8.77
C PRO A 62 -11.86 10.05 -9.07
N PRO A 63 -10.71 10.46 -8.49
CA PRO A 63 -9.47 9.71 -8.60
C PRO A 63 -9.59 8.31 -7.96
N ARG A 64 -8.87 7.36 -8.52
CA ARG A 64 -8.62 6.03 -7.95
C ARG A 64 -7.18 6.00 -7.45
N LEU A 65 -6.96 5.46 -6.25
CA LEU A 65 -5.64 5.31 -5.66
C LEU A 65 -5.32 3.82 -5.51
N ILE A 66 -4.14 3.42 -5.96
CA ILE A 66 -3.52 2.15 -5.59
C ILE A 66 -2.35 2.51 -4.68
N VAL A 67 -2.36 1.99 -3.46
CA VAL A 67 -1.34 2.28 -2.46
C VAL A 67 -0.67 0.98 -2.06
N GLY A 68 0.64 0.91 -2.26
CA GLY A 68 1.49 -0.13 -1.70
C GLY A 68 2.30 0.44 -0.55
N ALA A 69 2.38 -0.29 0.56
CA ALA A 69 3.18 0.09 1.72
C ALA A 69 4.02 -1.10 2.17
N ASP A 70 5.26 -0.83 2.59
CA ASP A 70 6.21 -1.84 3.08
C ASP A 70 5.83 -2.31 4.51
N ILE A 71 4.66 -2.92 4.66
CA ILE A 71 4.06 -3.36 5.94
C ILE A 71 3.40 -4.73 5.81
N CYS A 72 3.30 -5.47 6.93
CA CYS A 72 2.72 -6.81 6.94
C CYS A 72 1.19 -6.84 7.08
N TRP A 73 0.60 -5.80 7.65
CA TRP A 73 -0.85 -5.69 7.85
C TRP A 73 -1.30 -4.24 7.89
N ILE A 74 -2.56 -4.04 7.57
CA ILE A 74 -3.29 -2.80 7.80
C ILE A 74 -4.28 -3.08 8.91
N SER A 75 -4.16 -2.34 10.01
CA SER A 75 -4.97 -2.51 11.23
C SER A 75 -5.39 -1.14 11.75
N ASP A 76 -6.45 -1.09 12.55
CA ASP A 76 -6.79 0.13 13.27
C ASP A 76 -5.82 0.33 14.44
N VAL A 77 -5.54 1.58 14.81
CA VAL A 77 -4.77 1.87 16.03
C VAL A 77 -5.45 1.29 17.26
N ALA A 78 -6.79 1.24 17.28
CA ALA A 78 -7.60 0.63 18.32
C ALA A 78 -7.29 -0.87 18.53
N ASP A 79 -6.80 -1.57 17.50
CA ASP A 79 -6.44 -2.98 17.61
C ASP A 79 -5.18 -3.20 18.45
N PHE A 80 -4.30 -2.19 18.58
CA PHE A 80 -3.05 -2.30 19.35
C PHE A 80 -3.21 -2.03 20.85
N VAL A 81 -4.32 -1.43 21.29
CA VAL A 81 -4.56 -1.06 22.71
C VAL A 81 -5.21 -2.19 23.51
N ARG A 82 -5.49 -3.33 22.86
CA ARG A 82 -6.23 -4.47 23.43
C ARG A 82 -5.32 -5.62 23.90
N PHE A 83 -4.01 -5.44 23.89
CA PHE A 83 -3.02 -6.43 24.26
C PHE A 83 -2.18 -5.99 25.46
#